data_AF-A0A257NXG9-F1
#
_entry.id   AF-A0A257NXG9-F1
#
_cell.length_a   1.000
_cell.length_b   1.000
_cell.length_c   1.000
_cell.angle_alpha   90.00
_cell.angle_beta   90.00
_cell.angle_gamma   90.00
#
_symmetry.space_group_name_H-M   'P 1'
#
loop_
_entity.id
_entity.type
_entity.pdbx_description
1 polymer ?
#
loop_
_entity_poly.entity_id
_entity_poly.type
_entity_poly.pdbx_seq_one_letter_code
_entity_poly.pdbx_strand_id
1 'polypeptide(L)'
;MQIADFSDLLRAAKQQELPQRLYFVFAAIELPEDASPAQRARHAAGGGGALVPVMAVDKSPDDLSDFETLVEESRHTGTPWDMVFVTTQALPDQAIPDFAEVEQTLTELIENIRMGQIDHFLTFDHSGRLVQLR
;
A
#
# COMPACT_ATOMS: atom_id res chain seq x y z
N MET A 1 -6.17 7.80 -17.92
CA MET A 1 -6.48 8.61 -16.72
C MET A 1 -5.21 8.71 -15.90
N GLN A 2 -4.86 9.89 -15.38
CA GLN A 2 -3.75 10.04 -14.43
C GLN A 2 -4.31 9.81 -13.02
N ILE A 3 -3.64 9.00 -12.20
CA ILE A 3 -4.03 8.76 -10.82
C ILE A 3 -3.29 9.78 -9.95
N ALA A 4 -4.02 10.70 -9.31
CA ALA A 4 -3.44 11.69 -8.40
C ALA A 4 -3.73 11.41 -6.92
N ASP A 5 -4.81 10.70 -6.64
CA ASP A 5 -5.25 10.31 -5.31
C ASP A 5 -5.90 8.91 -5.30
N PHE A 6 -6.28 8.46 -4.11
CA PHE A 6 -6.92 7.16 -3.95
C PHE A 6 -8.29 7.07 -4.64
N SER A 7 -9.04 8.18 -4.72
CA SER A 7 -10.35 8.20 -5.37
C SER A 7 -10.22 7.95 -6.87
N ASP A 8 -9.16 8.48 -7.50
CA ASP A 8 -8.82 8.20 -8.88
C ASP A 8 -8.44 6.73 -9.10
N LEU A 9 -7.66 6.13 -8.19
CA LEU A 9 -7.33 4.70 -8.25
C LEU A 9 -8.60 3.85 -8.14
N LEU A 10 -9.45 4.10 -7.15
CA LEU A 10 -10.67 3.33 -6.92
C LEU A 10 -11.62 3.42 -8.12
N ARG A 11 -11.76 4.62 -8.70
CA ARG A 11 -12.53 4.84 -9.92
C ARG A 11 -11.92 4.10 -11.12
N ALA A 12 -10.59 4.12 -11.26
CA ALA A 12 -9.89 3.41 -12.33
C ALA A 12 -10.13 1.90 -12.26
N ALA A 13 -10.06 1.34 -11.06
CA ALA A 13 -10.23 -0.08 -10.81
C ALA A 13 -11.67 -0.54 -11.14
N LYS A 14 -12.67 0.25 -10.74
CA LYS A 14 -14.09 -0.02 -11.04
C LYS A 14 -14.46 0.11 -12.53
N GLN A 15 -13.62 0.77 -13.34
CA GLN A 15 -13.86 0.98 -14.77
C GLN A 15 -13.16 -0.05 -15.67
N GLN A 16 -12.37 -0.97 -15.10
CA GLN A 16 -11.72 -2.02 -15.89
C GLN A 16 -12.75 -3.02 -16.44
N GLU A 17 -12.45 -3.62 -17.60
CA GLU A 17 -13.30 -4.65 -18.20
C GLU A 17 -13.37 -5.90 -17.33
N LEU A 18 -12.25 -6.27 -16.72
CA LEU A 18 -12.14 -7.37 -15.77
C LEU A 18 -12.24 -6.86 -14.33
N PRO A 19 -12.91 -7.60 -13.42
CA PRO A 19 -12.87 -7.32 -11.99
C PRO A 19 -11.43 -7.15 -11.50
N GLN A 20 -11.21 -6.21 -10.59
CA GLN A 20 -9.89 -5.95 -10.03
C GLN A 20 -9.84 -6.42 -8.58
N ARG A 21 -8.69 -6.94 -8.16
CA ARG A 21 -8.32 -7.09 -6.75
C ARG A 21 -7.30 -6.01 -6.40
N LEU A 22 -7.54 -5.29 -5.31
CA LEU A 22 -6.59 -4.33 -4.76
C LEU A 22 -5.81 -5.01 -3.64
N TYR A 23 -4.48 -4.89 -3.67
CA TYR A 23 -3.60 -5.35 -2.60
C TYR A 23 -2.98 -4.14 -1.92
N PHE A 24 -3.06 -4.11 -0.59
CA PHE A 24 -2.56 -3.04 0.25
C PHE A 24 -1.46 -3.57 1.14
N VAL A 25 -0.31 -2.90 1.15
CA VAL A 25 0.74 -3.14 2.13
C VAL A 25 1.03 -1.83 2.86
N PHE A 26 0.69 -1.80 4.13
CA PHE A 26 0.94 -0.67 5.02
C PHE A 26 2.34 -0.77 5.57
N ALA A 27 3.07 0.34 5.56
CA ALA A 27 4.43 0.41 6.04
C ALA A 27 4.61 1.56 7.04
N ALA A 28 5.39 1.29 8.08
CA ALA A 28 5.97 2.31 8.94
C ALA A 28 7.32 2.76 8.36
N ILE A 29 7.68 4.01 8.58
CA ILE A 29 9.02 4.53 8.34
C ILE A 29 9.78 4.43 9.66
N GLU A 30 10.75 3.53 9.72
CA GLU A 30 11.58 3.35 10.91
C GLU A 30 13.02 3.78 10.66
N LEU A 31 13.66 4.25 11.71
CA LEU A 31 15.08 4.58 11.66
C LEU A 31 15.88 3.41 12.26
N PRO A 32 16.82 2.82 11.51
CA PRO A 32 17.69 1.78 12.05
C PRO A 32 18.40 2.26 13.33
N GLU A 33 18.58 1.37 14.31
CA GLU A 33 19.25 1.72 15.57
C GLU A 33 20.68 2.24 15.35
N ASP A 34 21.36 1.70 14.34
CA ASP A 34 22.72 2.05 13.94
C ASP A 34 22.80 3.26 12.98
N ALA A 35 21.68 3.96 12.73
CA ALA A 35 21.65 5.11 11.84
C ALA A 35 22.71 6.16 12.23
N SER A 36 23.39 6.72 11.24
CA SER A 36 24.33 7.83 11.45
C SER A 36 23.59 9.11 11.89
N PRO A 37 24.27 10.06 12.58
CA PRO A 37 23.67 11.34 12.92
C PRO A 37 23.05 12.08 11.72
N ALA A 38 23.64 11.96 10.53
CA ALA A 38 23.11 12.54 9.30
C ALA A 38 21.79 11.86 8.87
N GLN A 39 21.69 10.53 8.95
CA GLN A 39 20.45 9.81 8.68
C GLN A 39 19.35 10.17 9.70
N ARG A 40 19.69 10.32 10.98
CA ARG A 40 18.72 10.78 11.99
C ARG A 40 18.22 12.20 11.72
N ALA A 41 19.12 13.11 11.36
CA ALA A 41 18.74 14.48 11.02
C ALA A 41 17.83 14.53 9.78
N ARG A 42 18.12 13.71 8.77
CA ARG A 42 17.26 13.59 7.57
C ARG A 42 15.89 13.04 7.92
N HIS A 43 15.83 11.98 8.73
CA HIS A 43 14.58 11.37 9.18
C HIS A 43 13.73 12.34 10.00
N ALA A 44 14.35 13.09 10.92
CA ALA A 44 13.67 14.14 11.68
C ALA A 44 13.11 15.28 10.81
N ALA A 45 13.68 15.50 9.61
CA ALA A 45 13.16 16.43 8.61
C ALA A 45 12.10 15.80 7.68
N GLY A 46 11.62 14.58 7.98
CA GLY A 46 10.63 13.86 7.18
C GLY A 46 11.22 13.11 5.99
N GLY A 47 12.54 12.89 5.95
CA GLY A 47 13.23 12.25 4.82
C GLY A 47 14.05 11.01 5.20
N GLY A 48 13.91 9.94 4.42
CA GLY A 48 14.62 8.68 4.66
C GLY A 48 14.08 7.89 5.86
N GLY A 49 14.78 6.82 6.23
CA GLY A 49 14.23 5.74 7.06
C GLY A 49 14.11 4.47 6.22
N ALA A 50 13.89 3.34 6.89
CA ALA A 50 13.58 2.07 6.28
C ALA A 50 12.06 1.90 6.25
N LEU A 51 11.55 1.40 5.12
CA LEU A 51 10.16 1.02 4.99
C LEU A 51 9.99 -0.36 5.63
N VAL A 52 9.17 -0.44 6.67
CA VAL A 52 8.89 -1.67 7.40
C VAL A 52 7.43 -2.02 7.16
N PRO A 53 7.11 -3.05 6.35
CA PRO A 53 5.75 -3.54 6.22
C PRO A 53 5.22 -4.01 7.58
N VAL A 54 4.06 -3.49 7.98
CA VAL A 54 3.44 -3.76 9.28
C VAL A 54 2.08 -4.45 9.16
N MET A 55 1.42 -4.32 8.01
CA MET A 55 0.12 -4.93 7.73
C MET A 55 -0.07 -5.08 6.23
N ALA A 56 -0.77 -6.13 5.80
CA ALA A 56 -1.17 -6.29 4.42
C ALA A 56 -2.58 -6.89 4.32
N VAL A 57 -3.34 -6.49 3.31
CA VAL A 57 -4.73 -6.93 3.10
C VAL A 57 -5.10 -6.81 1.62
N ASP A 58 -5.98 -7.68 1.14
CA ASP A 58 -6.63 -7.55 -0.15
C ASP A 58 -8.08 -7.06 0.00
N LYS A 59 -8.58 -6.30 -0.98
CA LYS A 59 -10.01 -5.92 -1.05
C LYS A 59 -10.51 -5.91 -2.47
N SER A 60 -11.81 -6.17 -2.64
CA SER A 60 -12.50 -5.79 -3.88
C SER A 60 -12.67 -4.27 -3.92
N PRO A 61 -12.57 -3.61 -5.09
CA PRO A 61 -12.99 -2.22 -5.26
C PRO A 61 -14.43 -1.97 -4.76
N ASP A 62 -15.31 -2.97 -4.84
CA ASP A 62 -16.69 -2.84 -4.41
C ASP A 62 -16.86 -2.87 -2.88
N ASP A 63 -15.89 -3.43 -2.14
CA ASP A 63 -15.86 -3.43 -0.67
C ASP A 63 -15.37 -2.09 -0.11
N LEU A 64 -14.90 -1.19 -0.98
CA LEU A 64 -14.33 0.11 -0.62
C LEU A 64 -15.26 1.25 -1.07
N SER A 65 -15.77 1.99 -0.08
CA SER A 65 -16.46 3.27 -0.26
C SER A 65 -15.48 4.38 -0.60
N ASP A 66 -14.44 4.55 0.22
CA ASP A 66 -13.43 5.60 0.13
C ASP A 66 -12.15 5.21 0.88
N PHE A 67 -11.15 6.10 0.85
CA PHE A 67 -9.89 5.90 1.56
C PHE A 67 -10.04 6.04 3.08
N GLU A 68 -10.94 6.89 3.56
CA GLU A 68 -11.15 7.12 4.98
C GLU A 68 -11.61 5.84 5.67
N THR A 69 -12.49 5.08 5.03
CA THR A 69 -12.94 3.76 5.48
C THR A 69 -11.76 2.79 5.64
N LEU A 70 -10.85 2.74 4.67
CA LEU A 70 -9.64 1.91 4.75
C LEU A 70 -8.72 2.35 5.91
N VAL A 71 -8.56 3.66 6.11
CA VAL A 71 -7.77 4.21 7.22
C VAL A 71 -8.42 3.87 8.57
N GLU A 72 -9.74 4.00 8.70
CA GLU A 72 -10.45 3.64 9.93
C GLU A 72 -10.33 2.15 10.26
N GLU A 73 -10.51 1.27 9.28
CA GLU A 73 -10.29 -0.16 9.45
C GLU A 73 -8.86 -0.47 9.89
N SER A 74 -7.86 0.17 9.28
CA SER A 74 -6.46 -0.03 9.65
C SER A 74 -6.18 0.33 11.11
N ARG A 75 -6.85 1.35 11.65
CA ARG A 75 -6.69 1.78 13.05
C ARG A 75 -7.21 0.75 14.03
N HIS A 76 -8.21 -0.05 13.66
CA HIS A 76 -8.72 -1.12 14.53
C HIS A 76 -7.72 -2.25 14.77
N THR A 77 -6.66 -2.35 13.95
CA THR A 77 -5.59 -3.34 14.17
C THR A 77 -4.63 -2.94 15.30
N GLY A 78 -4.63 -1.66 15.69
CA GLY A 78 -3.72 -1.12 16.70
C GLY A 78 -2.28 -0.90 16.20
N THR A 79 -2.03 -1.15 14.92
CA THR A 79 -0.70 -1.06 14.30
C THR A 79 -0.53 0.29 13.60
N PRO A 80 0.39 1.15 14.05
CA PRO A 80 0.67 2.42 13.36
C PRO A 80 1.37 2.17 12.03
N TRP A 81 1.10 3.03 11.06
CA TRP A 81 1.72 3.04 9.73
C TRP A 81 1.85 4.47 9.24
N ASP A 82 2.73 4.72 8.26
CA ASP A 82 3.02 6.06 7.72
C ASP A 82 2.57 6.22 6.27
N MET A 83 2.62 5.13 5.50
CA MET A 83 2.13 5.09 4.12
C MET A 83 1.56 3.71 3.76
N VAL A 84 0.77 3.67 2.69
CA VAL A 84 0.25 2.43 2.12
C VAL A 84 0.66 2.30 0.66
N PHE A 85 1.19 1.12 0.31
CA PHE A 85 1.55 0.71 -1.04
C PHE A 85 0.40 -0.09 -1.62
N VAL A 86 -0.01 0.25 -2.84
CA VAL A 86 -1.17 -0.35 -3.50
C VAL A 86 -0.80 -0.84 -4.89
N THR A 87 -1.20 -2.08 -5.19
CA THR A 87 -1.18 -2.65 -6.54
C THR A 87 -2.52 -3.30 -6.86
N THR A 88 -2.76 -3.56 -8.15
CA THR A 88 -4.00 -4.15 -8.65
C THR A 88 -3.71 -5.38 -9.49
N GLN A 89 -4.53 -6.41 -9.32
CA GLN A 89 -4.54 -7.60 -10.18
C GLN A 89 -5.88 -7.72 -10.88
N ALA A 90 -5.86 -7.84 -12.20
CA ALA A 90 -7.05 -8.18 -12.96
C ALA A 90 -7.42 -9.66 -12.73
N LEU A 91 -8.69 -9.92 -12.47
CA LEU A 91 -9.25 -11.25 -12.27
C LEU A 91 -10.01 -11.65 -13.54
N PRO A 92 -9.52 -12.65 -14.30
CA PRO A 92 -10.27 -13.19 -15.43
C PRO A 92 -11.64 -13.72 -14.97
N ASP A 93 -12.65 -13.61 -15.82
CA ASP A 93 -14.02 -14.05 -15.52
C ASP A 93 -14.03 -15.47 -14.91
N GLN A 94 -14.60 -15.59 -13.71
CA GLN A 94 -14.80 -16.80 -12.88
C GLN A 94 -13.66 -17.24 -11.94
N ALA A 95 -12.51 -16.55 -11.91
CA ALA A 95 -11.44 -16.87 -10.95
C ALA A 95 -11.38 -15.82 -9.83
N ILE A 96 -12.20 -16.00 -8.78
CA ILE A 96 -11.89 -15.38 -7.48
C ILE A 96 -10.67 -16.14 -6.96
N PRO A 97 -9.52 -15.46 -6.72
CA PRO A 97 -8.34 -16.13 -6.18
C PRO A 97 -8.71 -16.82 -4.88
N ASP A 98 -8.22 -18.03 -4.69
CA ASP A 98 -8.40 -18.68 -3.41
C ASP A 98 -7.55 -17.98 -2.33
N PHE A 99 -7.83 -18.33 -1.07
CA PHE A 99 -7.12 -17.73 0.05
C PHE A 99 -5.60 -17.93 -0.02
N ALA A 100 -5.13 -19.07 -0.53
CA ALA A 100 -3.70 -19.37 -0.60
C ALA A 100 -3.00 -18.52 -1.67
N GLU A 101 -3.64 -18.29 -2.82
CA GLU A 101 -3.14 -17.41 -3.87
C GLU A 101 -3.05 -15.96 -3.40
N VAL A 102 -4.06 -15.49 -2.65
CA VAL A 102 -4.06 -14.16 -2.03
C VAL A 102 -2.91 -14.01 -1.04
N GLU A 103 -2.75 -14.95 -0.11
CA GLU A 103 -1.68 -14.94 0.89
C GLU A 103 -0.29 -14.99 0.26
N GLN A 104 -0.11 -15.80 -0.79
CA GLN A 104 1.15 -15.84 -1.53
C GLN A 104 1.45 -14.48 -2.16
N THR A 105 0.47 -13.88 -2.82
CA THR A 105 0.61 -12.56 -3.45
C THR A 105 0.98 -11.50 -2.41
N LEU A 106 0.27 -11.44 -1.27
CA LEU A 106 0.58 -10.51 -0.19
C LEU A 106 2.00 -10.71 0.35
N THR A 107 2.44 -11.96 0.52
CA THR A 107 3.80 -12.30 0.95
C THR A 107 4.84 -11.77 -0.02
N GLU A 108 4.66 -11.97 -1.33
CA GLU A 108 5.56 -11.47 -2.36
C GLU A 108 5.64 -9.94 -2.37
N LEU A 109 4.50 -9.25 -2.22
CA LEU A 109 4.45 -7.79 -2.18
C LEU A 109 5.16 -7.21 -0.93
N ILE A 110 5.03 -7.87 0.22
CA ILE A 110 5.76 -7.53 1.45
C ILE A 110 7.27 -7.63 1.21
N GLU A 111 7.74 -8.73 0.61
CA GLU A 111 9.16 -8.93 0.32
C GLU A 111 9.69 -7.90 -0.69
N ASN A 112 8.91 -7.55 -1.72
CA ASN A 112 9.29 -6.50 -2.67
C ASN A 112 9.54 -5.16 -1.95
N ILE A 113 8.65 -4.76 -1.03
CA ILE A 113 8.83 -3.52 -0.25
C ILE A 113 10.06 -3.61 0.66
N ARG A 114 10.31 -4.76 1.32
CA ARG A 114 11.52 -4.98 2.13
C ARG A 114 12.80 -4.85 1.31
N MET A 115 12.77 -5.29 0.05
CA MET A 115 13.88 -5.18 -0.90
C MET A 115 13.97 -3.79 -1.57
N GLY A 116 13.06 -2.86 -1.25
CA GLY A 116 12.99 -1.54 -1.87
C GLY A 116 12.47 -1.54 -3.31
N GLN A 117 11.88 -2.64 -3.77
CA GLN A 117 11.28 -2.80 -5.09
C GLN A 117 9.86 -2.22 -5.12
N ILE A 118 9.77 -0.91 -5.03
CA ILE A 118 8.51 -0.19 -4.86
C ILE A 118 7.97 0.46 -6.15
N ASP A 119 8.69 0.34 -7.27
CA ASP A 119 8.37 1.01 -8.54
C ASP A 119 7.00 0.63 -9.14
N HIS A 120 6.48 -0.55 -8.78
CA HIS A 120 5.21 -1.06 -9.28
C HIS A 120 4.00 -0.69 -8.41
N PHE A 121 4.22 0.04 -7.32
CA PHE A 121 3.16 0.43 -6.40
C PHE A 121 2.76 1.89 -6.59
N LEU A 122 1.48 2.16 -6.38
CA LEU A 122 1.03 3.49 -6.01
C LEU A 122 1.15 3.63 -4.50
N THR A 123 1.76 4.72 -4.04
CA THR A 123 1.95 4.97 -2.60
C THR A 123 1.09 6.14 -2.16
N PHE A 124 0.33 5.97 -1.08
CA PHE A 124 -0.52 7.01 -0.52
C PHE A 124 -0.16 7.32 0.93
N ASP A 125 -0.27 8.60 1.31
CA ASP A 125 -0.23 9.04 2.72
C ASP A 125 -1.60 8.83 3.41
N HIS A 126 -1.69 9.17 4.70
CA HIS A 126 -2.94 9.12 5.49
C HIS A 126 -4.10 9.96 4.92
N SER A 127 -3.81 10.91 4.03
CA SER A 127 -4.84 11.73 3.37
C SER A 127 -5.29 11.16 2.02
N GLY A 128 -4.73 10.02 1.60
CA GLY A 128 -5.04 9.40 0.32
C GLY A 128 -4.40 10.11 -0.87
N ARG A 129 -3.42 10.98 -0.63
CA ARG A 129 -2.69 11.68 -1.69
C ARG A 129 -1.50 10.84 -2.14
N LEU A 130 -1.25 10.82 -3.45
CA LEU A 130 -0.13 10.09 -4.00
C LEU A 130 1.19 10.70 -3.52
N VAL A 131 2.08 9.86 -3.01
CA VAL A 131 3.43 10.20 -2.56
C VAL A 131 4.43 9.66 -3.56
N GLN A 132 5.38 10.48 -3.98
CA GLN A 132 6.54 10.02 -4.74
C GLN A 132 7.69 9.76 -3.79
N LEU A 133 8.07 8.49 -3.67
CA LEU A 133 9.29 8.08 -3.02
C LEU A 133 10.43 8.17 -4.04
N ARG A 134 11.55 8.81 -3.66
CA ARG A 134 12.75 9.01 -4.49
C ARG A 134 13.98 8.51 -3.78
#